data_AF-A0A3C1IHC6-F1
#
_entry.id   AF-A0A3C1IHC6-F1
#
_cell.length_a   1.000
_cell.length_b   1.000
_cell.length_c   1.000
_cell.angle_alpha   90.00
_cell.angle_beta   90.00
_cell.angle_gamma   90.00
#
_symmetry.space_group_name_H-M   'P 1'
#
loop_
_entity.id
_entity.type
_entity.pdbx_description
1 polymer ?
#
loop_
_entity_poly.entity_id
_entity_poly.type
_entity_poly.pdbx_seq_one_letter_code
_entity_poly.pdbx_strand_id
1 'polypeptide(L)'
;LSPYLAYGAITVREVVQATARRQAELKGSRSGWLSSLSSFQSRLAWRDHFTQKLEDQPDIETKCLHPAYEGLRPEVPDPALFLAWKTGQTGVPFVDACMRYLIATGWLNFRMRAMLMSFASYQLWLDWRSTGLHLARLFTDYEPGIHWPQVQMQSGTTGINTIRIYNPVKQGLDQDPDGIFTRRWVPELAPVPDVFLQEPWRWDGRGTLLGVAYPRPVVDLKTAVSQARDRVWAVRRDRGFAAKAGQIVTKHASRKDSAGHFVNDRAPRRPRRASGDDRQMSFDL
;
A
#
# COMPACT_ATOMS: atom_id res chain seq x y z
N LEU A 1 -16.46 -9.12 -1.71
CA LEU A 1 -16.00 -10.50 -2.03
C LEU A 1 -14.80 -10.94 -1.20
N SER A 2 -13.87 -10.05 -0.84
CA SER A 2 -12.60 -10.47 -0.22
C SER A 2 -12.77 -11.27 1.09
N PRO A 3 -13.69 -10.98 2.03
CA PRO A 3 -13.86 -11.84 3.21
C PRO A 3 -14.33 -13.25 2.81
N TYR A 4 -15.34 -13.33 1.94
CA TYR A 4 -15.86 -14.62 1.46
C TYR A 4 -14.80 -15.46 0.75
N LEU A 5 -13.87 -14.82 0.02
CA LEU A 5 -12.75 -15.51 -0.63
C LEU A 5 -11.68 -15.95 0.38
N ALA A 6 -11.40 -15.16 1.42
CA ALA A 6 -10.44 -15.51 2.47
C ALA A 6 -10.93 -16.68 3.32
N TYR A 7 -12.22 -16.71 3.65
CA TYR A 7 -12.85 -17.81 4.40
C TYR A 7 -13.24 -19.01 3.54
N GLY A 8 -13.10 -18.94 2.21
CA GLY A 8 -13.50 -20.02 1.31
C GLY A 8 -15.02 -20.24 1.21
N ALA A 9 -15.84 -19.26 1.64
CA ALA A 9 -17.31 -19.32 1.50
C ALA A 9 -17.75 -19.28 0.03
N ILE A 10 -16.91 -18.74 -0.85
CA ILE A 10 -16.99 -18.87 -2.31
C ILE A 10 -15.61 -19.23 -2.84
N THR A 11 -15.54 -20.07 -3.87
CA THR A 11 -14.26 -20.43 -4.47
C THR A 11 -13.84 -19.42 -5.53
N VAL A 12 -12.53 -19.21 -5.71
CA VAL A 12 -12.01 -18.38 -6.81
C VAL A 12 -12.46 -18.92 -8.17
N ARG A 13 -12.56 -20.25 -8.32
CA ARG A 13 -12.99 -20.90 -9.57
C ARG A 13 -14.42 -20.50 -9.94
N GLU A 14 -15.35 -20.51 -8.99
CA GLU A 14 -16.72 -20.06 -9.23
C GLU A 14 -16.77 -18.60 -9.67
N VAL A 15 -16.00 -17.72 -9.01
CA VAL A 15 -15.94 -16.29 -9.37
C VAL A 15 -15.38 -16.10 -10.78
N VAL A 16 -14.32 -16.82 -11.15
CA VAL A 16 -13.74 -16.78 -12.50
C VAL A 16 -14.74 -17.26 -13.55
N GLN A 17 -15.39 -18.40 -13.31
CA GLN A 17 -16.38 -18.96 -14.25
C GLN A 17 -17.59 -18.04 -14.41
N ALA A 18 -18.10 -17.45 -13.32
CA ALA A 18 -19.19 -16.49 -13.36
C ALA A 18 -18.79 -15.21 -14.14
N THR A 19 -17.56 -14.73 -13.92
CA THR A 19 -17.00 -13.59 -14.67
C THR A 19 -16.92 -13.89 -16.16
N ALA A 20 -16.39 -15.07 -16.53
CA ALA A 20 -16.26 -15.49 -17.93
C ALA A 20 -17.61 -15.65 -18.64
N ARG A 21 -18.61 -16.24 -17.96
CA ARG A 21 -20.00 -16.31 -18.49
C ARG A 21 -20.54 -14.91 -18.76
N ARG A 22 -20.38 -13.98 -17.82
CA ARG A 22 -20.84 -12.60 -17.99
C ARG A 22 -20.11 -11.87 -19.11
N GLN A 23 -18.81 -12.13 -19.30
CA GLN A 23 -18.06 -11.58 -20.43
C GLN A 23 -18.57 -12.11 -21.77
N ALA A 24 -18.93 -13.40 -21.85
CA ALA A 24 -19.48 -14.00 -23.07
C ALA A 24 -20.84 -13.37 -23.45
N GLU A 25 -21.73 -13.17 -22.47
CA GLU A 25 -23.02 -12.48 -22.66
C GLU A 25 -22.86 -11.04 -23.16
N LEU A 26 -21.81 -10.35 -22.73
CA LEU A 26 -21.55 -8.95 -23.07
C LEU A 26 -20.75 -8.80 -24.38
N LYS A 27 -20.34 -9.89 -25.03
CA LYS A 27 -19.59 -9.85 -26.29
C LYS A 27 -20.44 -9.17 -27.37
N GLY A 28 -19.88 -8.16 -28.02
CA GLY A 28 -20.60 -7.34 -29.01
C GLY A 28 -21.44 -6.20 -28.40
N SER A 29 -21.56 -6.11 -27.07
CA SER A 29 -22.20 -4.97 -26.41
C SER A 29 -21.28 -3.74 -26.41
N ARG A 30 -21.86 -2.53 -26.49
CA ARG A 30 -21.15 -1.24 -26.32
C ARG A 30 -21.11 -0.76 -24.86
N SER A 31 -21.31 -1.68 -23.91
CA SER A 31 -21.53 -1.34 -22.50
C SER A 31 -20.26 -0.92 -21.75
N GLY A 32 -19.07 -1.10 -22.33
CA GLY A 32 -17.78 -0.79 -21.70
C GLY A 32 -17.32 -1.76 -20.61
N TRP A 33 -18.20 -2.65 -20.14
CA TRP A 33 -17.94 -3.55 -18.99
C TRP A 33 -16.89 -4.63 -19.23
N LEU A 34 -16.61 -5.00 -20.48
CA LEU A 34 -15.65 -6.06 -20.80
C LEU A 34 -14.25 -5.75 -20.25
N SER A 35 -13.82 -4.49 -20.31
CA SER A 35 -12.54 -4.05 -19.76
C SER A 35 -12.51 -4.17 -18.23
N SER A 36 -13.56 -3.71 -17.56
CA SER A 36 -13.71 -3.81 -16.09
C SER A 36 -13.71 -5.26 -15.61
N LEU A 37 -14.42 -6.16 -16.30
CA LEU A 37 -14.43 -7.59 -15.96
C LEU A 37 -13.06 -8.25 -16.19
N SER A 38 -12.34 -7.84 -17.24
CA SER A 38 -10.97 -8.32 -17.50
C SER A 38 -10.00 -7.86 -16.40
N SER A 39 -10.14 -6.60 -15.96
CA SER A 39 -9.38 -6.06 -14.83
C SER A 39 -9.71 -6.79 -13.53
N PHE A 40 -10.99 -7.07 -13.27
CA PHE A 40 -11.44 -7.85 -12.11
C PHE A 40 -10.83 -9.26 -12.10
N GLN A 41 -10.89 -9.99 -13.22
CA GLN A 41 -10.28 -11.31 -13.34
C GLN A 41 -8.76 -11.26 -13.15
N SER A 42 -8.09 -10.20 -13.63
CA SER A 42 -6.67 -10.01 -13.33
C SER A 42 -6.41 -9.90 -11.83
N ARG A 43 -7.28 -9.25 -11.04
CA ARG A 43 -7.12 -9.16 -9.57
C ARG A 43 -7.23 -10.51 -8.89
N LEU A 44 -8.04 -11.43 -9.42
CA LEU A 44 -8.08 -12.81 -8.93
C LEU A 44 -6.75 -13.53 -9.20
N ALA A 45 -6.16 -13.36 -10.38
CA ALA A 45 -4.82 -13.91 -10.66
C ALA A 45 -3.72 -13.29 -9.79
N TRP A 46 -3.84 -12.00 -9.44
CA TRP A 46 -2.90 -11.34 -8.51
C TRP A 46 -2.95 -11.96 -7.11
N ARG A 47 -4.14 -12.34 -6.61
CA ARG A 47 -4.27 -13.08 -5.35
C ARG A 47 -3.42 -14.33 -5.37
N ASP A 48 -3.58 -15.16 -6.40
CA ASP A 48 -2.86 -16.44 -6.48
C ASP A 48 -1.34 -16.24 -6.62
N HIS A 49 -0.91 -15.22 -7.38
CA HIS A 49 0.51 -14.84 -7.44
C HIS A 49 1.09 -14.47 -6.07
N PHE A 50 0.31 -13.77 -5.24
CA PHE A 50 0.74 -13.38 -3.89
C PHE A 50 0.77 -14.58 -2.95
N THR A 51 -0.22 -15.48 -3.01
CA THR A 51 -0.19 -16.75 -2.26
C THR A 51 1.03 -17.60 -2.61
N GLN A 52 1.32 -17.79 -3.91
CA GLN A 52 2.51 -18.51 -4.37
C GLN A 52 3.82 -17.89 -3.88
N LYS A 53 3.87 -16.56 -3.75
CA LYS A 53 5.06 -15.87 -3.23
C LYS A 53 5.36 -16.25 -1.79
N LEU A 54 4.34 -16.39 -0.96
CA LEU A 54 4.50 -16.85 0.42
C LEU A 54 4.92 -18.33 0.45
N GLU A 55 4.34 -19.17 -0.41
CA GLU A 55 4.76 -20.58 -0.56
C GLU A 55 6.26 -20.68 -0.93
N ASP A 56 6.73 -19.86 -1.86
CA ASP A 56 8.13 -19.84 -2.31
C ASP A 56 9.10 -19.20 -1.28
N GLN A 57 8.61 -18.31 -0.42
CA GLN A 57 9.41 -17.56 0.55
C GLN A 57 8.64 -17.35 1.87
N PRO A 58 8.50 -18.39 2.71
CA PRO A 58 7.71 -18.32 3.94
C PRO A 58 8.21 -17.28 4.96
N ASP A 59 9.51 -16.97 4.97
CA ASP A 59 10.07 -15.98 5.88
C ASP A 59 9.72 -14.52 5.51
N ILE A 60 8.99 -14.27 4.41
CA ILE A 60 8.47 -12.93 4.06
C ILE A 60 7.52 -12.35 5.12
N GLU A 61 7.01 -13.18 6.03
CA GLU A 61 6.21 -12.71 7.17
C GLU A 61 7.05 -12.05 8.27
N THR A 62 8.35 -12.36 8.33
CA THR A 62 9.23 -11.93 9.43
C THR A 62 10.53 -11.27 8.96
N LYS A 63 10.87 -11.35 7.68
CA LYS A 63 12.08 -10.78 7.09
C LYS A 63 11.76 -9.88 5.91
N CYS A 64 12.54 -8.81 5.78
CA CYS A 64 12.55 -7.96 4.62
C CYS A 64 12.89 -8.81 3.38
N LEU A 65 12.05 -8.73 2.36
CA LEU A 65 12.24 -9.42 1.09
C LEU A 65 13.60 -9.05 0.48
N HIS A 66 14.02 -7.80 0.64
CA HIS A 66 15.39 -7.41 0.35
C HIS A 66 16.18 -7.20 1.65
N PRO A 67 17.17 -8.07 1.96
CA PRO A 67 17.89 -8.08 3.24
C PRO A 67 18.61 -6.77 3.60
N ALA A 68 19.01 -5.95 2.64
CA ALA A 68 19.63 -4.64 2.93
C ALA A 68 18.72 -3.66 3.68
N TYR A 69 17.39 -3.91 3.72
CA TYR A 69 16.47 -3.11 4.53
C TYR A 69 16.28 -3.65 5.95
N GLU A 70 16.93 -4.76 6.31
CA GLU A 70 16.93 -5.18 7.71
C GLU A 70 17.61 -4.13 8.59
N GLY A 71 17.00 -3.82 9.73
CA GLY A 71 17.46 -2.75 10.60
C GLY A 71 17.23 -1.33 10.08
N LEU A 72 16.53 -1.13 8.95
CA LEU A 72 16.19 0.22 8.44
C LEU A 72 15.40 1.05 9.47
N ARG A 73 14.56 0.39 10.25
CA ARG A 73 13.73 1.01 11.30
C ARG A 73 13.94 0.29 12.62
N PRO A 74 13.73 0.97 13.76
CA PRO A 74 13.78 0.33 15.08
C PRO A 74 12.77 -0.82 15.16
N GLU A 75 13.21 -1.96 15.69
CA GLU A 75 12.35 -3.13 15.88
C GLU A 75 11.27 -2.86 16.93
N VAL A 76 11.66 -2.21 18.04
CA VAL A 76 10.73 -1.71 19.04
C VAL A 76 10.19 -0.37 18.54
N PRO A 77 8.88 -0.25 18.27
CA PRO A 77 8.30 1.00 17.80
C PRO A 77 8.27 2.05 18.92
N ASP A 78 8.34 3.32 18.53
CA ASP A 78 8.00 4.42 19.45
C ASP A 78 6.56 4.20 19.97
N PRO A 79 6.37 4.05 21.29
CA PRO A 79 5.07 3.67 21.84
C PRO A 79 4.00 4.73 21.62
N ALA A 80 4.36 6.03 21.62
CA ALA A 80 3.42 7.13 21.44
C ALA A 80 2.97 7.21 19.98
N LEU A 81 3.91 7.16 19.03
CA LEU A 81 3.58 7.20 17.60
C LEU A 81 2.78 5.96 17.17
N PHE A 82 3.16 4.79 17.67
CA PHE A 82 2.43 3.56 17.36
C PHE A 82 1.03 3.57 17.95
N LEU A 83 0.86 4.05 19.20
CA LEU A 83 -0.44 4.18 19.85
C LEU A 83 -1.35 5.17 19.09
N ALA A 84 -0.83 6.33 18.72
CA ALA A 84 -1.57 7.32 17.95
C ALA A 84 -2.06 6.75 16.61
N TRP A 85 -1.19 6.03 15.90
CA TRP A 85 -1.56 5.40 14.62
C TRP A 85 -2.59 4.29 14.79
N LYS A 86 -2.36 3.34 15.69
CA LYS A 86 -3.24 2.17 15.87
C LYS A 86 -4.62 2.50 16.42
N THR A 87 -4.83 3.72 16.93
CA THR A 87 -6.11 4.19 17.47
C THR A 87 -6.79 5.26 16.61
N GLY A 88 -6.13 5.71 15.53
CA GLY A 88 -6.65 6.80 14.69
C GLY A 88 -6.69 8.13 15.45
N GLN A 89 -5.59 8.48 16.10
CA GLN A 89 -5.36 9.72 16.83
C GLN A 89 -4.04 10.38 16.42
N THR A 90 -3.69 10.30 15.14
CA THR A 90 -2.45 10.86 14.58
C THR A 90 -2.52 12.37 14.36
N GLY A 91 -3.73 12.94 14.39
CA GLY A 91 -3.97 14.34 14.03
C GLY A 91 -4.01 14.54 12.51
N VAL A 92 -4.00 13.47 11.70
CA VAL A 92 -4.11 13.49 10.24
C VAL A 92 -5.47 12.94 9.82
N PRO A 93 -6.43 13.81 9.44
CA PRO A 93 -7.87 13.49 9.32
C PRO A 93 -8.19 12.22 8.55
N PHE A 94 -7.71 12.09 7.31
CA PHE A 94 -8.03 10.93 6.49
C PHE A 94 -7.37 9.63 6.98
N VAL A 95 -6.20 9.72 7.63
CA VAL A 95 -5.54 8.56 8.26
C VAL A 95 -6.36 8.09 9.45
N ASP A 96 -6.76 9.02 10.31
CA ASP A 96 -7.53 8.75 11.52
C ASP A 96 -8.92 8.19 11.16
N ALA A 97 -9.59 8.76 10.16
CA ALA A 97 -10.85 8.24 9.63
C ALA A 97 -10.71 6.80 9.09
N CYS A 98 -9.66 6.53 8.31
CA CYS A 98 -9.41 5.18 7.78
C CYS A 98 -9.14 4.16 8.88
N MET A 99 -8.34 4.53 9.90
CA MET A 99 -8.05 3.61 11.01
C MET A 99 -9.29 3.36 11.86
N ARG A 100 -10.06 4.39 12.20
CA ARG A 100 -11.31 4.24 12.97
C ARG A 100 -12.36 3.41 12.21
N TYR A 101 -12.51 3.64 10.90
CA TYR A 101 -13.35 2.80 10.03
C TYR A 101 -12.88 1.35 10.04
N LEU A 102 -11.58 1.10 9.92
CA LEU A 102 -11.02 -0.24 9.94
C LEU A 102 -11.28 -0.94 11.28
N ILE A 103 -11.05 -0.26 12.40
CA ILE A 103 -11.31 -0.82 13.74
C ILE A 103 -12.78 -1.22 13.89
N ALA A 104 -13.70 -0.39 13.40
CA ALA A 104 -15.13 -0.62 13.55
C ALA A 104 -15.69 -1.69 12.58
N THR A 105 -15.14 -1.80 11.37
CA THR A 105 -15.75 -2.60 10.29
C THR A 105 -14.89 -3.78 9.82
N GLY A 106 -13.61 -3.77 10.17
CA GLY A 106 -12.64 -4.79 9.77
C GLY A 106 -12.37 -4.84 8.26
N TRP A 107 -12.65 -3.77 7.51
CA TRP A 107 -12.36 -3.74 6.07
C TRP A 107 -11.87 -2.37 5.63
N LEU A 108 -11.04 -2.33 4.58
CA LEU A 108 -10.68 -1.12 3.83
C LEU A 108 -10.47 -1.48 2.36
N ASN A 109 -10.66 -0.51 1.47
CA ASN A 109 -10.22 -0.68 0.08
C ASN A 109 -8.67 -0.67 0.00
N PHE A 110 -8.13 -1.18 -1.11
CA PHE A 110 -6.68 -1.30 -1.31
C PHE A 110 -5.91 0.01 -1.09
N ARG A 111 -6.45 1.13 -1.61
CA ARG A 111 -5.77 2.43 -1.57
C ARG A 111 -5.64 2.96 -0.15
N MET A 112 -6.69 2.82 0.65
CA MET A 112 -6.68 3.19 2.07
C MET A 112 -5.73 2.29 2.89
N ARG A 113 -5.70 0.98 2.62
CA ARG A 113 -4.72 0.07 3.27
C ARG A 113 -3.28 0.47 2.95
N ALA A 114 -3.02 0.77 1.67
CA ALA A 114 -1.70 1.18 1.23
C ALA A 114 -1.27 2.52 1.84
N MET A 115 -2.21 3.47 1.97
CA MET A 115 -1.97 4.73 2.65
C MET A 115 -1.64 4.53 4.13
N LEU A 116 -2.40 3.71 4.87
CA LEU A 116 -2.14 3.45 6.30
C LEU A 116 -0.74 2.86 6.52
N MET A 117 -0.36 1.87 5.72
CA MET A 117 0.98 1.27 5.80
C MET A 117 2.08 2.24 5.41
N SER A 118 1.88 3.00 4.32
CA SER A 118 2.84 4.02 3.87
C SER A 118 3.04 5.09 4.94
N PHE A 119 1.95 5.61 5.53
CA PHE A 119 2.00 6.61 6.59
C PHE A 119 2.79 6.12 7.81
N ALA A 120 2.51 4.90 8.26
CA ALA A 120 3.23 4.31 9.39
C ALA A 120 4.73 4.15 9.09
N SER A 121 5.08 3.70 7.89
CA SER A 121 6.45 3.40 7.50
C SER A 121 7.32 4.61 7.14
N TYR A 122 6.74 5.69 6.61
CA TYR A 122 7.50 6.85 6.16
C TYR A 122 7.31 8.06 7.08
N GLN A 123 6.08 8.41 7.44
CA GLN A 123 5.83 9.60 8.27
C GLN A 123 6.08 9.31 9.76
N LEU A 124 5.74 8.12 10.24
CA LEU A 124 5.96 7.74 11.65
C LEU A 124 7.23 6.91 11.87
N TRP A 125 7.89 6.50 10.79
CA TRP A 125 9.11 5.69 10.81
C TRP A 125 8.99 4.37 11.60
N LEU A 126 7.81 3.77 11.60
CA LEU A 126 7.51 2.51 12.29
C LEU A 126 7.85 1.29 11.42
N ASP A 127 8.38 0.23 12.02
CA ASP A 127 8.65 -1.02 11.31
C ASP A 127 7.35 -1.71 10.85
N TRP A 128 7.44 -2.35 9.69
CA TRP A 128 6.32 -2.98 9.02
C TRP A 128 5.81 -4.21 9.76
N ARG A 129 6.64 -4.86 10.59
CA ARG A 129 6.22 -6.04 11.37
C ARG A 129 5.17 -5.68 12.41
N SER A 130 5.43 -4.65 13.20
CA SER A 130 4.51 -4.17 14.25
C SER A 130 3.22 -3.61 13.66
N THR A 131 3.33 -2.83 12.58
CA THR A 131 2.18 -2.19 11.92
C THR A 131 1.38 -3.19 11.09
N GLY A 132 2.04 -4.06 10.35
CA GLY A 132 1.45 -5.16 9.59
C GLY A 132 0.71 -6.16 10.49
N LEU A 133 1.29 -6.54 11.63
CA LEU A 133 0.63 -7.42 12.60
C LEU A 133 -0.62 -6.77 13.20
N HIS A 134 -0.58 -5.46 13.48
CA HIS A 134 -1.76 -4.75 13.96
C HIS A 134 -2.89 -4.77 12.92
N LEU A 135 -2.61 -4.43 11.66
CA LEU A 135 -3.64 -4.46 10.61
C LEU A 135 -4.16 -5.87 10.33
N ALA A 136 -3.30 -6.88 10.35
CA ALA A 136 -3.69 -8.28 10.16
C ALA A 136 -4.79 -8.71 11.14
N ARG A 137 -4.70 -8.25 12.40
CA ARG A 137 -5.69 -8.55 13.45
C ARG A 137 -7.03 -7.84 13.27
N LEU A 138 -7.10 -6.81 12.43
CA LEU A 138 -8.33 -6.06 12.16
C LEU A 138 -9.05 -6.55 10.91
N PHE A 139 -8.34 -7.07 9.91
CA PHE A 139 -8.93 -7.40 8.62
C PHE A 139 -9.81 -8.66 8.67
N THR A 140 -11.08 -8.50 8.27
CA THR A 140 -12.04 -9.58 7.98
C THR A 140 -11.65 -10.42 6.76
N ASP A 141 -10.72 -9.95 5.95
CA ASP A 141 -10.21 -10.61 4.75
C ASP A 141 -8.69 -10.77 4.80
N TYR A 142 -8.15 -10.98 6.00
CA TYR A 142 -6.74 -11.29 6.19
C TYR A 142 -6.38 -12.58 5.42
N GLU A 143 -5.42 -12.43 4.51
CA GLU A 143 -4.83 -13.51 3.73
C GLU A 143 -3.31 -13.32 3.77
N PRO A 144 -2.52 -14.16 4.46
CA PRO A 144 -1.10 -13.93 4.71
C PRO A 144 -0.31 -13.77 3.42
N GLY A 145 -0.65 -14.56 2.39
CA GLY A 145 0.00 -14.50 1.08
C GLY A 145 -0.14 -13.13 0.41
N ILE A 146 -1.25 -12.42 0.62
CA ILE A 146 -1.46 -11.06 0.11
C ILE A 146 -0.89 -10.02 1.07
N HIS A 147 -1.18 -10.19 2.36
CA HIS A 147 -0.94 -9.18 3.39
C HIS A 147 0.54 -8.82 3.52
N TRP A 148 1.41 -9.80 3.75
CA TRP A 148 2.81 -9.53 4.04
C TRP A 148 3.59 -8.97 2.85
N PRO A 149 3.44 -9.49 1.62
CA PRO A 149 4.06 -8.85 0.45
C PRO A 149 3.57 -7.43 0.21
N GLN A 150 2.28 -7.16 0.45
CA GLN A 150 1.73 -5.80 0.31
C GLN A 150 2.26 -4.86 1.39
N VAL A 151 2.25 -5.30 2.66
CA VAL A 151 2.83 -4.56 3.79
C VAL A 151 4.26 -4.13 3.46
N GLN A 152 5.12 -5.08 3.06
CA GLN A 152 6.50 -4.76 2.68
C GLN A 152 6.61 -3.84 1.47
N MET A 153 5.75 -4.03 0.45
CA MET A 153 5.73 -3.18 -0.74
C MET A 153 5.42 -1.73 -0.37
N GLN A 154 4.44 -1.50 0.50
CA GLN A 154 4.05 -0.15 0.94
C GLN A 154 5.01 0.44 1.98
N SER A 155 5.79 -0.40 2.66
CA SER A 155 6.87 0.01 3.57
C SER A 155 8.21 0.27 2.88
N GLY A 156 8.32 -0.06 1.60
CA GLY A 156 9.51 0.19 0.77
C GLY A 156 10.65 -0.80 0.98
N THR A 157 10.40 -1.97 1.56
CA THR A 157 11.43 -2.95 1.97
C THR A 157 11.64 -4.08 0.96
N THR A 158 10.92 -4.07 -0.18
CA THR A 158 11.05 -5.11 -1.21
C THR A 158 12.27 -4.97 -2.11
N GLY A 159 12.83 -3.76 -2.22
CA GLY A 159 13.97 -3.43 -3.08
C GLY A 159 13.75 -3.50 -4.60
N ILE A 160 12.67 -4.15 -5.05
CA ILE A 160 12.36 -4.35 -6.47
C ILE A 160 11.24 -3.44 -7.00
N ASN A 161 10.50 -2.78 -6.12
CA ASN A 161 9.44 -1.85 -6.48
C ASN A 161 9.90 -0.40 -6.39
N THR A 162 9.26 0.49 -7.13
CA THR A 162 9.38 1.94 -6.90
C THR A 162 8.87 2.27 -5.51
N ILE A 163 9.63 3.05 -4.75
CA ILE A 163 9.21 3.57 -3.44
C ILE A 163 8.02 4.52 -3.67
N ARG A 164 6.91 4.25 -3.00
CA ARG A 164 5.68 5.05 -3.10
C ARG A 164 5.31 5.57 -1.72
N ILE A 165 5.58 6.85 -1.49
CA ILE A 165 5.19 7.54 -0.27
C ILE A 165 3.86 8.24 -0.54
N TYR A 166 2.81 7.84 0.19
CA TYR A 166 1.49 8.44 0.04
C TYR A 166 1.43 9.78 0.78
N ASN A 167 0.81 10.77 0.14
CA ASN A 167 0.41 12.02 0.79
C ASN A 167 -1.02 11.86 1.33
N PRO A 168 -1.22 11.68 2.64
CA PRO A 168 -2.55 11.42 3.21
C PRO A 168 -3.52 12.60 3.04
N VAL A 169 -3.03 13.84 3.05
CA VAL A 169 -3.84 15.04 2.81
C VAL A 169 -4.40 15.01 1.39
N LYS A 170 -3.54 14.76 0.40
CA LYS A 170 -3.98 14.65 -1.00
C LYS A 170 -4.97 13.50 -1.19
N GLN A 171 -4.76 12.36 -0.51
CA GLN A 171 -5.71 11.24 -0.56
C GLN A 171 -7.08 11.65 -0.01
N GLY A 172 -7.12 12.36 1.11
CA GLY A 172 -8.37 12.87 1.65
C GLY A 172 -9.08 13.81 0.68
N LEU A 173 -8.36 14.77 0.08
CA LEU A 173 -8.93 15.70 -0.90
C LEU A 173 -9.46 15.00 -2.15
N ASP A 174 -8.72 14.03 -2.68
CA ASP A 174 -9.09 13.33 -3.92
C ASP A 174 -10.22 12.31 -3.72
N GLN A 175 -10.29 11.67 -2.54
CA GLN A 175 -11.16 10.51 -2.31
C GLN A 175 -12.38 10.82 -1.43
N ASP A 176 -12.35 11.94 -0.71
CA ASP A 176 -13.42 12.41 0.16
C ASP A 176 -13.58 13.94 0.00
N PRO A 177 -13.90 14.42 -1.22
CA PRO A 177 -13.89 15.85 -1.54
C PRO A 177 -14.86 16.66 -0.68
N ASP A 178 -15.99 16.06 -0.31
CA ASP A 178 -17.03 16.68 0.53
C ASP A 178 -16.83 16.37 2.03
N GLY A 179 -15.78 15.61 2.39
CA GLY A 179 -15.49 15.31 3.78
C GLY A 179 -16.45 14.36 4.49
N ILE A 180 -17.40 13.77 3.77
CA ILE A 180 -18.49 12.95 4.32
C ILE A 180 -17.90 11.74 5.08
N PHE A 181 -16.91 11.07 4.50
CA PHE A 181 -16.28 9.92 5.12
C PHE A 181 -15.46 10.33 6.35
N THR A 182 -14.63 11.36 6.21
CA THR A 182 -13.79 11.88 7.30
C THR A 182 -14.64 12.28 8.49
N ARG A 183 -15.69 13.07 8.28
CA ARG A 183 -16.58 13.54 9.36
C ARG A 183 -17.38 12.43 10.01
N ARG A 184 -17.76 11.41 9.24
CA ARG A 184 -18.46 10.24 9.81
C ARG A 184 -17.59 9.48 10.81
N TRP A 185 -16.30 9.36 10.54
CA TRP A 185 -15.38 8.56 11.37
C TRP A 185 -14.56 9.40 12.35
N VAL A 186 -14.51 10.71 12.15
CA VAL A 186 -13.86 11.69 13.01
C VAL A 186 -14.86 12.84 13.26
N PRO A 187 -15.95 12.58 14.01
CA PRO A 187 -17.05 13.54 14.18
C PRO A 187 -16.63 14.84 14.85
N GLU A 188 -15.56 14.83 15.65
CA GLU A 188 -14.97 16.03 16.24
C GLU A 188 -14.48 17.06 15.19
N LEU A 189 -14.26 16.64 13.94
CA LEU A 189 -13.91 17.54 12.83
C LEU A 189 -15.12 18.19 12.15
N ALA A 190 -16.35 17.87 12.52
CA ALA A 190 -17.57 18.46 11.94
C ALA A 190 -17.56 20.01 11.79
N PRO A 191 -17.06 20.82 12.76
CA PRO A 191 -17.05 22.28 12.61
C PRO A 191 -15.95 22.81 11.67
N VAL A 192 -15.00 21.99 11.24
CA VAL A 192 -13.89 22.44 10.36
C VAL A 192 -14.42 22.68 8.95
N PRO A 193 -14.23 23.87 8.34
CA PRO A 193 -14.62 24.12 6.96
C PRO A 193 -13.93 23.16 5.97
N ASP A 194 -14.60 22.80 4.88
CA ASP A 194 -14.13 21.75 3.95
C ASP A 194 -12.71 22.01 3.42
N VAL A 195 -12.39 23.27 3.10
CA VAL A 195 -11.06 23.67 2.61
C VAL A 195 -9.92 23.35 3.60
N PHE A 196 -10.24 23.26 4.90
CA PHE A 196 -9.29 22.94 5.96
C PHE A 196 -9.48 21.54 6.53
N LEU A 197 -10.49 20.77 6.09
CA LEU A 197 -10.82 19.48 6.71
C LEU A 197 -9.63 18.53 6.74
N GLN A 198 -8.85 18.49 5.67
CA GLN A 198 -7.69 17.60 5.56
C GLN A 198 -6.40 18.19 6.16
N GLU A 199 -6.43 19.47 6.52
CA GLU A 199 -5.32 20.20 7.17
C GLU A 199 -5.84 21.13 8.29
N PRO A 200 -6.51 20.61 9.33
CA PRO A 200 -7.19 21.44 10.34
C PRO A 200 -6.20 22.32 11.13
N TRP A 201 -4.91 21.97 11.13
CA TRP A 201 -3.83 22.80 11.70
C TRP A 201 -3.58 24.11 10.95
N ARG A 202 -4.11 24.28 9.73
CA ARG A 202 -4.06 25.53 8.97
C ARG A 202 -5.30 26.41 9.17
N TRP A 203 -6.33 25.91 9.83
CA TRP A 203 -7.55 26.65 10.09
C TRP A 203 -7.36 27.67 11.22
N ASP A 204 -7.95 28.86 11.11
CA ASP A 204 -7.90 29.87 12.18
C ASP A 204 -8.62 29.42 13.45
N GLY A 205 -9.72 28.67 13.30
CA GLY A 205 -10.46 28.06 14.42
C GLY A 205 -9.73 26.90 15.11
N ARG A 206 -8.52 26.52 14.67
CA ARG A 206 -7.79 25.36 15.22
C ARG A 206 -7.57 25.40 16.73
N GLY A 207 -7.52 26.59 17.33
CA GLY A 207 -7.30 26.76 18.78
C GLY A 207 -8.41 26.17 19.64
N THR A 208 -9.64 26.11 19.14
CA THR A 208 -10.79 25.54 19.85
C THR A 208 -10.96 24.03 19.62
N LEU A 209 -10.13 23.44 18.76
CA LEU A 209 -10.25 22.06 18.31
C LEU A 209 -9.00 21.23 18.65
N LEU A 210 -7.83 21.70 18.24
CA LEU A 210 -6.58 20.94 18.28
C LEU A 210 -5.96 20.88 19.68
N GLY A 211 -5.75 19.66 20.17
CA GLY A 211 -5.34 19.38 21.54
C GLY A 211 -6.47 19.42 22.56
N VAL A 212 -7.71 19.63 22.10
CA VAL A 212 -8.92 19.63 22.94
C VAL A 212 -9.82 18.47 22.56
N ALA A 213 -10.42 18.52 21.36
CA ALA A 213 -11.31 17.49 20.85
C ALA A 213 -10.65 16.60 19.78
N TYR A 214 -9.67 17.14 19.05
CA TYR A 214 -8.90 16.40 18.04
C TYR A 214 -7.39 16.57 18.30
N PRO A 215 -6.55 15.52 18.21
CA PRO A 215 -5.12 15.64 18.47
C PRO A 215 -4.41 16.58 17.48
N ARG A 216 -3.31 17.19 17.95
CA ARG A 216 -2.36 17.87 17.05
C ARG A 216 -1.65 16.81 16.20
N PRO A 217 -1.23 17.14 14.95
CA PRO A 217 -0.41 16.23 14.15
C PRO A 217 0.80 15.75 14.94
N VAL A 218 0.95 14.44 15.05
CA VAL A 218 2.05 13.83 15.83
C VAL A 218 3.42 14.00 15.17
N VAL A 219 3.45 14.38 13.89
CA VAL A 219 4.66 14.63 13.11
C VAL A 219 4.44 15.75 12.09
N ASP A 220 5.52 16.46 11.71
CA ASP A 220 5.52 17.31 10.52
C ASP A 220 5.63 16.45 9.25
N LEU A 221 4.56 16.43 8.44
CA LEU A 221 4.46 15.53 7.29
C LEU A 221 5.57 15.77 6.26
N LYS A 222 5.92 17.04 5.99
CA LYS A 222 6.88 17.39 4.94
C LYS A 222 8.29 16.93 5.33
N THR A 223 8.70 17.25 6.55
CA THR A 223 10.01 16.89 7.09
C THR A 223 10.15 15.38 7.20
N ALA A 224 9.13 14.70 7.72
CA ALA A 224 9.13 13.24 7.88
C ALA A 224 9.26 12.53 6.53
N VAL A 225 8.52 12.95 5.49
CA VAL A 225 8.63 12.39 4.14
C VAL A 225 10.02 12.58 3.56
N SER A 226 10.63 13.76 3.73
CA SER A 226 11.99 14.02 3.23
C SER A 226 13.01 13.10 3.88
N GLN A 227 13.02 13.03 5.22
CA GLN A 227 13.94 12.17 5.97
C GLN A 227 13.75 10.69 5.61
N ALA A 228 12.50 10.25 5.49
CA ALA A 228 12.18 8.88 5.14
C ALA A 228 12.68 8.53 3.74
N ARG A 229 12.47 9.41 2.77
CA ARG A 229 12.99 9.24 1.41
C ARG A 229 14.50 9.07 1.45
N ASP A 230 15.22 9.99 2.10
CA ASP A 230 16.68 9.98 2.09
C ASP A 230 17.25 8.69 2.70
N ARG A 231 16.69 8.22 3.83
CA ARG A 231 17.09 6.97 4.49
C ARG A 231 16.80 5.73 3.64
N VAL A 232 15.61 5.61 3.05
CA VAL A 232 15.25 4.43 2.24
C VAL A 232 16.07 4.39 0.94
N TRP A 233 16.33 5.55 0.33
CA TRP A 233 17.14 5.61 -0.89
C TRP A 233 18.63 5.39 -0.62
N ALA A 234 19.14 5.72 0.58
CA ALA A 234 20.53 5.45 0.95
C ALA A 234 20.85 3.96 0.88
N VAL A 235 19.96 3.08 1.36
CA VAL A 235 20.12 1.60 1.31
C VAL A 235 20.34 1.08 -0.10
N ARG A 236 19.74 1.73 -1.12
CA ARG A 236 19.89 1.31 -2.52
C ARG A 236 21.29 1.52 -3.08
N ARG A 237 22.11 2.32 -2.41
CA ARG A 237 23.50 2.63 -2.80
C ARG A 237 24.49 1.58 -2.27
N ASP A 238 24.04 0.69 -1.39
CA ASP A 238 24.89 -0.33 -0.79
C ASP A 238 25.42 -1.33 -1.83
N ARG A 239 26.68 -1.74 -1.63
CA ARG A 239 27.33 -2.72 -2.51
C ARG A 239 26.55 -4.04 -2.46
N GLY A 240 26.18 -4.54 -3.64
CA GLY A 240 25.45 -5.81 -3.78
C GLY A 240 23.93 -5.68 -3.73
N PHE A 241 23.37 -4.49 -3.49
CA PHE A 241 21.93 -4.24 -3.55
C PHE A 241 21.34 -4.70 -4.90
N ALA A 242 21.91 -4.23 -6.01
CA ALA A 242 21.39 -4.54 -7.35
C ALA A 242 21.43 -6.06 -7.67
N ALA A 243 22.47 -6.76 -7.24
CA ALA A 243 22.59 -8.21 -7.44
C ALA A 243 21.50 -8.97 -6.66
N LYS A 244 21.26 -8.59 -5.41
CA LYS A 244 20.21 -9.19 -4.57
C LYS A 244 18.81 -8.87 -5.11
N ALA A 245 18.57 -7.63 -5.51
CA ALA A 245 17.32 -7.23 -6.19
C ALA A 245 17.08 -8.06 -7.46
N GLY A 246 18.11 -8.32 -8.27
CA GLY A 246 18.02 -9.20 -9.45
C GLY A 246 17.62 -10.64 -9.13
N GLN A 247 18.13 -11.21 -8.02
CA GLN A 247 17.73 -12.54 -7.54
C GLN A 247 16.25 -12.56 -7.11
N ILE A 248 15.80 -11.53 -6.40
CA ILE A 248 14.41 -11.38 -5.96
C ILE A 248 13.48 -11.26 -7.18
N VAL A 249 13.83 -10.45 -8.18
CA VAL A 249 13.06 -10.34 -9.42
C VAL A 249 12.95 -11.70 -10.12
N THR A 250 14.06 -12.41 -10.25
CA THR A 250 14.08 -13.73 -10.89
C THR A 250 13.17 -14.72 -10.17
N LYS A 251 13.15 -14.69 -8.83
CA LYS A 251 12.33 -15.59 -8.04
C LYS A 251 10.85 -15.21 -8.00
N HIS A 252 10.54 -13.91 -7.88
CA HIS A 252 9.22 -13.44 -7.44
C HIS A 252 8.49 -12.50 -8.39
N ALA A 253 9.10 -12.04 -9.48
CA ALA A 253 8.42 -11.19 -10.44
C ALA A 253 7.46 -11.99 -11.32
N SER A 254 6.53 -11.28 -11.97
CA SER A 254 5.69 -11.89 -12.99
C SER A 254 6.57 -12.45 -14.11
N ARG A 255 6.26 -13.66 -14.55
CA ARG A 255 6.88 -14.31 -15.70
C ARG A 255 6.36 -13.76 -17.04
N LYS A 256 5.60 -12.67 -17.02
CA LYS A 256 5.18 -11.97 -18.24
C LYS A 256 6.35 -11.18 -18.84
N ASP A 257 6.52 -11.27 -20.15
CA ASP A 257 7.40 -10.35 -20.89
C ASP A 257 6.75 -8.95 -21.02
N SER A 258 7.46 -8.02 -21.65
CA SER A 258 6.96 -6.67 -21.90
C SER A 258 5.77 -6.62 -22.87
N ALA A 259 5.50 -7.69 -23.61
CA ALA A 259 4.33 -7.85 -24.47
C ALA A 259 3.16 -8.56 -23.75
N GLY A 260 3.35 -8.98 -22.49
CA GLY A 260 2.34 -9.62 -21.65
C GLY A 260 2.25 -11.14 -21.80
N HIS A 261 3.14 -11.77 -22.59
CA HIS A 261 3.18 -13.22 -22.77
C HIS A 261 3.86 -13.91 -21.59
N PHE A 262 3.33 -15.06 -21.18
CA PHE A 262 3.97 -15.88 -20.17
C PHE A 262 5.24 -16.53 -20.74
N VAL A 263 6.37 -16.29 -20.08
CA VAL A 263 7.66 -16.91 -20.40
C VAL A 263 7.92 -18.01 -19.39
N ASN A 264 7.88 -19.27 -19.82
CA ASN A 264 8.25 -20.40 -18.98
C ASN A 264 9.77 -20.52 -18.91
N ASP A 265 10.39 -19.84 -17.96
CA ASP A 265 11.83 -19.80 -17.73
C ASP A 265 12.28 -20.91 -16.77
N ARG A 266 12.34 -22.15 -17.28
CA ARG A 266 13.23 -23.20 -16.72
C ARG A 266 14.70 -23.03 -17.16
N ALA A 267 15.04 -21.91 -17.82
CA ALA A 267 16.41 -21.55 -18.18
C ALA A 267 16.71 -20.10 -17.74
N PRO A 268 17.94 -19.79 -17.30
CA PRO A 268 18.28 -18.47 -16.77
C PRO A 268 18.10 -17.37 -17.84
N ARG A 269 17.37 -16.31 -17.47
CA ARG A 269 17.21 -15.11 -18.30
C ARG A 269 18.59 -14.56 -18.68
N ARG A 270 18.85 -14.42 -19.99
CA ARG A 270 20.03 -13.68 -20.48
C ARG A 270 19.99 -12.25 -19.92
N PRO A 271 21.11 -11.72 -19.41
CA PRO A 271 21.16 -10.33 -18.94
C PRO A 271 20.76 -9.39 -20.07
N ARG A 272 19.90 -8.40 -19.77
CA ARG A 272 19.54 -7.36 -20.73
C ARG A 272 20.82 -6.66 -21.18
N ARG A 273 21.08 -6.66 -22.49
CA ARG A 273 22.00 -5.68 -23.09
C ARG A 273 21.44 -4.30 -22.78
N ALA A 274 22.29 -3.40 -22.28
CA ALA A 274 21.97 -1.99 -22.20
C ALA A 274 21.60 -1.53 -23.62
N SER A 275 20.38 -1.03 -23.81
CA SER A 275 20.04 -0.30 -25.01
C SER A 275 20.73 1.06 -24.89
N GLY A 276 21.83 1.24 -25.61
CA GLY A 276 22.31 2.58 -25.95
C GLY A 276 21.25 3.19 -26.86
N ASP A 277 20.44 4.08 -26.31
CA ASP A 277 19.56 4.94 -27.07
C ASP A 277 20.12 6.36 -26.96
N ASP A 278 20.94 6.73 -27.95
CA ASP A 278 21.59 8.05 -28.08
C ASP A 278 20.59 9.14 -28.52
N ARG A 279 19.35 9.12 -28.02
CA ARG A 279 18.28 10.05 -28.43
C ARG A 279 17.47 10.65 -27.30
N GLN A 280 18.11 10.96 -26.18
CA GLN A 280 17.50 11.90 -25.23
C GLN A 280 18.49 13.03 -24.93
N MET A 281 18.27 14.15 -25.62
CA MET A 281 18.96 15.41 -25.39
C MET A 281 18.86 15.80 -23.92
N SER A 282 19.99 16.22 -23.37
CA SER A 282 20.07 16.88 -22.07
C SER A 282 19.18 18.11 -22.05
N PHE A 283 18.56 18.35 -20.91
CA PHE A 283 18.30 19.71 -20.47
C PHE A 283 18.77 19.81 -19.03
N ASP A 284 19.98 20.36 -18.92
CA ASP A 284 20.44 21.05 -17.72
C ASP A 284 19.51 22.24 -17.47
N LEU A 285 18.95 22.30 -16.26
CA LEU A 285 18.74 23.48 -15.40
C LEU A 285 18.11 23.01 -14.07
#